data_AF-A0A7Z8W5A3-F1
#
_entry.id   AF-A0A7Z8W5A3-F1
#
_cell.length_a   1.000
_cell.length_b   1.000
_cell.length_c   1.000
_cell.angle_alpha   90.00
_cell.angle_beta   90.00
_cell.angle_gamma   90.00
#
_symmetry.space_group_name_H-M   'P 1'
#
loop_
_entity.id
_entity.type
_entity.pdbx_description
1 polymer ?
#
loop_
_entity_poly.entity_id
_entity_poly.type
_entity_poly.pdbx_seq_one_letter_code
_entity_poly.pdbx_strand_id
1 'polypeptide(L)'
;MQENNKEKQIVDKATEKTINYFKEKQNLDVTITDYRFPSNDLESVFITGHIKDDESKEFTATIDYNNNYNVGSVSTNFSLKK
;
A
#
# COMPACT_ATOMS: atom_id res chain seq x y z
N MET A 1 18.94 18.37 0.28
CA MET A 1 18.11 17.68 -0.75
C MET A 1 18.26 16.15 -0.66
N GLN A 2 18.26 15.54 0.54
CA GLN A 2 18.49 14.08 0.70
C GLN A 2 17.26 13.30 1.22
N GLU A 3 16.34 13.94 1.96
CA GLU A 3 15.14 13.28 2.50
C GLU A 3 14.19 12.76 1.40
N ASN A 4 13.95 13.56 0.36
CA ASN A 4 13.00 13.21 -0.71
C ASN A 4 13.34 11.92 -1.46
N ASN A 5 14.62 11.51 -1.49
CA ASN A 5 15.03 10.33 -2.23
C ASN A 5 14.79 9.03 -1.45
N LYS A 6 14.90 9.08 -0.12
CA LYS A 6 14.64 7.92 0.76
C LYS A 6 13.13 7.68 0.87
N GLU A 7 12.35 8.73 1.07
CA GLU A 7 10.88 8.65 1.11
C GLU A 7 10.35 8.03 -0.18
N LYS A 8 10.77 8.56 -1.33
CA LYS A 8 10.37 8.05 -2.64
C LYS A 8 10.68 6.57 -2.82
N GLN A 9 11.88 6.12 -2.43
CA GLN A 9 12.24 4.69 -2.52
C GLN A 9 11.37 3.79 -1.63
N ILE A 10 10.99 4.28 -0.45
CA ILE A 10 10.07 3.55 0.44
C ILE A 10 8.69 3.46 -0.20
N VAL A 11 8.17 4.58 -0.70
CA VAL A 11 6.85 4.65 -1.34
C VAL A 11 6.79 3.77 -2.59
N ASP A 12 7.79 3.84 -3.47
CA ASP A 12 7.84 3.04 -4.71
C ASP A 12 7.80 1.54 -4.40
N LYS A 13 8.61 1.07 -3.43
CA LYS A 13 8.62 -0.33 -3.00
C LYS A 13 7.34 -0.75 -2.27
N ALA A 14 6.79 0.11 -1.42
CA ALA A 14 5.53 -0.17 -0.72
C ALA A 14 4.35 -0.28 -1.70
N THR A 15 4.33 0.58 -2.72
CA THR A 15 3.39 0.56 -3.85
C THR A 15 3.48 -0.77 -4.59
N GLU A 16 4.69 -1.18 -4.99
CA GLU A 16 4.92 -2.45 -5.68
C GLU A 16 4.45 -3.65 -4.85
N LYS A 17 4.80 -3.69 -3.55
CA LYS A 17 4.39 -4.76 -2.64
C LYS A 17 2.88 -4.82 -2.44
N THR A 18 2.22 -3.67 -2.38
CA THR A 18 0.76 -3.59 -2.26
C THR A 18 0.09 -4.15 -3.51
N ILE A 19 0.54 -3.73 -4.71
CA ILE A 19 0.01 -4.24 -5.97
C ILE A 19 0.19 -5.76 -6.07
N ASN A 20 1.38 -6.27 -5.76
CA ASN A 20 1.66 -7.70 -5.80
C ASN A 20 0.81 -8.48 -4.79
N TYR A 21 0.59 -7.96 -3.58
CA TYR A 21 -0.31 -8.59 -2.61
C TYR A 21 -1.72 -8.76 -3.16
N PHE A 22 -2.32 -7.71 -3.72
CA PHE A 22 -3.66 -7.80 -4.30
C PHE A 22 -3.70 -8.73 -5.52
N LYS A 23 -2.66 -8.71 -6.36
CA LYS A 23 -2.59 -9.59 -7.52
C LYS A 23 -2.46 -11.07 -7.13
N GLU A 24 -1.51 -11.40 -6.26
CA GLU A 24 -1.18 -12.79 -5.91
C GLU A 24 -2.16 -13.40 -4.91
N LYS A 25 -2.57 -12.64 -3.88
CA LYS A 25 -3.43 -13.15 -2.80
C LYS A 25 -4.91 -13.00 -3.10
N GLN A 26 -5.29 -11.93 -3.80
CA GLN A 26 -6.70 -11.59 -4.03
C GLN A 26 -7.12 -11.82 -5.48
N ASN A 27 -6.18 -11.94 -6.42
CA ASN A 27 -6.44 -11.91 -7.87
C ASN A 27 -7.22 -10.64 -8.27
N LEU A 28 -6.78 -9.51 -7.73
CA LEU A 28 -7.33 -8.19 -8.00
C LEU A 28 -6.24 -7.29 -8.58
N ASP A 29 -6.57 -6.57 -9.65
CA ASP A 29 -5.77 -5.46 -10.15
C ASP A 29 -6.21 -4.18 -9.45
N VAL A 30 -5.25 -3.41 -8.94
CA VAL A 30 -5.49 -2.21 -8.14
C VAL A 30 -4.69 -1.02 -8.66
N THR A 31 -5.20 0.17 -8.39
CA THR A 31 -4.54 1.45 -8.68
C THR A 31 -4.24 2.15 -7.36
N ILE A 32 -2.99 2.58 -7.18
CA ILE A 32 -2.58 3.36 -6.01
C ILE A 32 -2.84 4.84 -6.29
N THR A 33 -3.51 5.52 -5.37
CA THR A 33 -3.91 6.93 -5.53
C THR A 33 -3.19 7.86 -4.56
N ASP A 34 -2.80 7.38 -3.39
CA ASP A 34 -2.16 8.20 -2.37
C ASP A 34 -1.29 7.39 -1.41
N TYR A 35 -0.40 8.07 -0.69
CA TYR A 35 0.39 7.49 0.38
C TYR A 35 0.54 8.46 1.56
N ARG A 36 0.69 7.92 2.77
CA ARG A 36 0.90 8.71 3.98
C ARG A 36 1.80 8.01 4.98
N PHE A 37 2.71 8.76 5.58
CA PHE A 37 3.48 8.30 6.73
C PHE A 37 2.73 8.64 8.04
N PRO A 38 2.42 7.66 8.90
CA PRO A 38 1.87 7.89 10.23
C PRO A 38 2.94 8.51 11.14
N SER A 39 3.00 9.84 11.17
CA SER A 39 3.96 10.63 11.97
C SER A 39 5.44 10.36 11.61
N ASN A 40 6.37 10.93 12.40
CA ASN A 40 7.81 10.78 12.21
C ASN A 40 8.33 9.36 12.45
N ASP A 41 7.46 8.41 12.82
CA ASP A 41 7.81 7.01 12.96
C ASP A 41 7.99 6.41 11.58
N LEU A 42 9.26 6.32 11.19
CA LEU A 42 9.71 5.75 9.94
C LEU A 42 9.60 4.21 9.96
N GLU A 43 8.48 3.67 10.42
CA GLU A 43 8.28 2.22 10.55
C GLU A 43 7.24 1.67 9.59
N SER A 44 6.28 2.52 9.17
CA SER A 44 5.26 2.11 8.23
C SER A 44 4.85 3.22 7.27
N VAL A 45 4.25 2.82 6.16
CA VAL A 45 3.59 3.72 5.21
C VAL A 45 2.19 3.19 4.92
N PHE A 46 1.22 4.10 4.91
CA PHE A 46 -0.13 3.81 4.45
C PHE A 46 -0.20 4.04 2.95
N ILE A 47 -0.71 3.04 2.23
CA ILE A 47 -0.96 3.10 0.80
C ILE A 47 -2.47 3.03 0.59
N THR A 48 -3.00 4.01 -0.13
CA THR A 48 -4.42 4.12 -0.45
C THR A 48 -4.64 3.88 -1.93
N GLY A 49 -5.74 3.21 -2.28
CA GLY A 49 -6.06 2.93 -3.66
C GLY A 49 -7.45 2.33 -3.83
N HIS A 50 -7.73 1.89 -5.05
CA HIS A 50 -8.99 1.23 -5.40
C HIS A 50 -8.75 0.09 -6.40
N ILE A 51 -9.77 -0.73 -6.64
CA ILE A 51 -9.73 -1.74 -7.71
C ILE A 51 -9.69 -1.02 -9.06
N LYS A 52 -8.83 -1.46 -9.98
CA LYS A 52 -8.56 -0.79 -11.26
C LYS A 52 -9.84 -0.53 -12.08
N ASP A 53 -10.77 -1.47 -12.07
CA ASP A 53 -12.01 -1.40 -12.85
C ASP A 53 -13.22 -0.89 -12.03
N ASP A 54 -13.02 -0.51 -10.76
CA ASP A 54 -14.09 -0.03 -9.87
C ASP A 54 -13.54 0.92 -8.79
N GLU A 55 -13.55 2.22 -9.08
CA GLU A 55 -13.09 3.28 -8.16
C GLU A 55 -13.88 3.35 -6.86
N SER A 56 -15.12 2.82 -6.82
CA SER A 56 -15.91 2.79 -5.59
C SER A 56 -15.39 1.76 -4.57
N LYS A 57 -14.53 0.82 -5.00
CA LYS A 57 -13.95 -0.23 -4.16
C LYS A 57 -12.58 0.18 -3.67
N GLU A 58 -12.57 0.92 -2.57
CA GLU A 58 -11.37 1.53 -1.99
C GLU A 58 -10.75 0.63 -0.92
N PHE A 59 -9.44 0.80 -0.74
CA PHE A 59 -8.67 0.16 0.31
C PHE A 59 -7.61 1.08 0.89
N THR A 60 -7.16 0.72 2.10
CA THR A 60 -5.95 1.25 2.72
C THR A 60 -5.12 0.08 3.23
N ALA A 61 -3.85 0.02 2.81
CA ALA A 61 -2.89 -0.97 3.24
C ALA A 61 -1.81 -0.34 4.11
N THR A 62 -1.50 -0.98 5.24
CA THR A 62 -0.35 -0.62 6.08
C THR A 62 0.84 -1.47 5.70
N ILE A 63 1.93 -0.82 5.28
CA ILE A 63 3.16 -1.48 4.86
C ILE A 63 4.25 -1.20 5.88
N ASP A 64 4.71 -2.25 6.55
CA ASP A 64 5.85 -2.20 7.46
C ASP A 64 7.14 -2.37 6.64
N TYR A 65 7.79 -1.25 6.34
CA TYR A 65 9.01 -1.25 5.53
C TYR A 65 10.28 -1.56 6.34
N ASN A 66 10.21 -1.57 7.67
CA ASN A 66 11.28 -2.09 8.53
C ASN A 66 11.27 -3.62 8.55
N ASN A 67 10.12 -4.24 8.32
CA ASN A 67 9.95 -5.69 8.19
C ASN A 67 9.84 -6.14 6.72
N ASN A 68 10.84 -5.79 5.90
CA ASN A 68 10.92 -6.19 4.49
C ASN A 68 9.66 -5.86 3.66
N TYR A 69 9.04 -4.71 3.93
CA TYR A 69 7.82 -4.24 3.25
C TYR A 69 6.66 -5.24 3.40
N ASN A 70 6.49 -5.79 4.61
CA ASN A 70 5.39 -6.68 4.91
C ASN A 70 4.06 -5.91 4.87
N VAL A 71 3.06 -6.51 4.21
CA VAL A 71 1.68 -5.99 4.23
C VAL A 71 1.05 -6.43 5.55
N GLY A 72 0.98 -5.51 6.51
CA GLY A 72 0.52 -5.81 7.87
C GLY A 72 -1.00 -5.89 7.98
N SER A 73 -1.69 -4.83 7.56
CA SER A 73 -3.15 -4.77 7.58
C SER A 73 -3.69 -4.18 6.28
N VAL A 74 -4.86 -4.67 5.88
CA VAL A 74 -5.60 -4.13 4.73
C VAL A 74 -7.04 -3.90 5.18
N SER A 75 -7.48 -2.65 5.09
CA SER A 75 -8.87 -2.25 5.31
C SER A 75 -9.50 -1.99 3.95
N THR A 76 -10.73 -2.47 3.74
CA THR A 76 -11.46 -2.36 2.47
C THR A 76 -12.93 -2.05 2.73
N ASN A 77 -13.58 -1.36 1.79
CA ASN A 77 -15.04 -1.23 1.78
C ASN A 77 -15.75 -2.37 0.99
N PHE A 78 -14.98 -3.36 0.56
CA PHE A 78 -15.42 -4.54 -0.18
C PHE A 78 -14.85 -5.82 0.43
N SER A 79 -15.41 -6.98 0.07
CA SER A 79 -14.93 -8.27 0.60
C SER A 79 -13.68 -8.76 -0.10
N LEU A 80 -12.66 -9.13 0.68
CA LEU A 80 -11.49 -9.87 0.22
C LEU A 80 -11.74 -11.39 0.27
N LYS A 81 -10.96 -12.13 -0.50
CA LYS A 81 -10.92 -13.59 -0.39
C LYS A 81 -10.30 -13.96 0.96
N LYS A 82 -10.94 -14.92 1.64
CA LYS A 82 -10.49 -15.49 2.91
C LYS A 82 -9.47 -16.59 2.67
#